data_AF-A0A7V7WP29-F1
#
_entry.id   AF-A0A7V7WP29-F1
#
_cell.length_a   1.000
_cell.length_b   1.000
_cell.length_c   1.000
_cell.angle_alpha   90.00
_cell.angle_beta   90.00
_cell.angle_gamma   90.00
#
_symmetry.space_group_name_H-M   'P 1'
#
loop_
_entity.id
_entity.type
_entity.pdbx_description
1 polymer ?
#
loop_
_entity_poly.entity_id
_entity_poly.type
_entity_poly.pdbx_seq_one_letter_code
_entity_poly.pdbx_strand_id
1 'polypeptide(L)'
;MSRFLVALTTLLLLGASSAHALVQRAYVSALTGNDSNTATNCQATAPCRWFAGAISVVSSGGEIVAMDSGAYGTVTITKSIAIVSAPGVYAGITVFSGDGIIIATAGIDVVLRGLTINGLGGDNGVHMSAGNSLTMQNCAITNFTTTGLYVSGSSRVRLLDSLLRGNGNGAYFLHGPRVLVSGSRFLDNTYIGLRGGASGAGVVTRVEVNRSEASGNTLNAGFYANADTGGRTEFNLKDSNASRNAHGVETNSDTGAALARVSNSLISGNTSDGLYAHGSGAKLVAAANRVTDNGVGLLQSSSATFQSTGDNTVTDNTTNFSGTIASLANM
;
A
#
# COMPACT_ATOMS: atom_id res chain seq x y z
N MET A 1 -39.35 -63.71 -45.86
CA MET A 1 -38.76 -63.79 -44.50
C MET A 1 -37.51 -62.92 -44.50
N SER A 2 -37.62 -61.67 -44.04
CA SER A 2 -36.89 -61.15 -42.85
C SER A 2 -35.36 -61.31 -42.99
N ARG A 3 -34.56 -60.25 -43.12
CA ARG A 3 -34.25 -59.32 -42.03
C ARG A 3 -33.57 -58.04 -42.57
N PHE A 4 -34.10 -56.87 -42.21
CA PHE A 4 -33.45 -55.56 -42.38
C PHE A 4 -32.32 -55.44 -41.34
N LEU A 5 -31.07 -55.25 -41.79
CA LEU A 5 -29.99 -54.77 -40.93
C LEU A 5 -30.02 -53.23 -40.95
N VAL A 6 -30.51 -52.63 -39.88
CA VAL A 6 -30.38 -51.18 -39.63
C VAL A 6 -29.02 -50.96 -38.97
N ALA A 7 -28.07 -50.39 -39.71
CA ALA A 7 -26.80 -49.94 -39.16
C ALA A 7 -27.01 -48.59 -38.45
N LEU A 8 -27.04 -48.61 -37.12
CA LEU A 8 -27.12 -47.41 -36.28
C LEU A 8 -25.71 -46.84 -36.11
N THR A 9 -25.31 -45.88 -36.95
CA THR A 9 -24.10 -45.08 -36.75
C THR A 9 -24.34 -44.06 -35.64
N THR A 10 -23.85 -44.36 -34.43
CA THR A 10 -23.73 -43.39 -33.33
C THR A 10 -22.67 -42.35 -33.67
N LEU A 11 -23.11 -41.17 -34.11
CA LEU A 11 -22.26 -40.00 -34.26
C LEU A 11 -21.92 -39.46 -32.87
N LEU A 12 -20.75 -39.82 -32.34
CA LEU A 12 -20.17 -39.19 -31.15
C LEU A 12 -19.84 -37.74 -31.51
N LEU A 13 -20.73 -36.79 -31.17
CA LEU A 13 -20.37 -35.38 -31.12
C LEU A 13 -19.39 -35.20 -29.95
N LEU A 14 -18.09 -35.30 -30.23
CA LEU A 14 -17.07 -34.71 -29.38
C LEU A 14 -17.33 -33.19 -29.39
N GLY A 15 -17.98 -32.69 -28.34
CA GLY A 15 -18.03 -31.26 -28.08
C GLY A 15 -16.60 -30.77 -27.90
N ALA A 16 -16.02 -30.20 -28.95
CA ALA A 16 -14.77 -29.47 -28.87
C ALA A 16 -15.03 -28.28 -27.95
N SER A 17 -14.65 -28.41 -26.68
CA SER A 17 -14.45 -27.25 -25.83
C SER A 17 -13.37 -26.43 -26.53
N SER A 18 -13.74 -25.27 -27.05
CA SER A 18 -12.77 -24.32 -27.57
C SER A 18 -11.83 -23.97 -26.42
N ALA A 19 -10.62 -24.53 -26.47
CA ALA A 19 -9.54 -24.14 -25.58
C ALA A 19 -9.14 -22.73 -25.99
N HIS A 20 -9.77 -21.74 -25.37
CA HIS A 20 -9.42 -20.35 -25.60
C HIS A 20 -8.03 -20.11 -25.01
N ALA A 21 -7.08 -19.73 -25.87
CA ALA A 21 -5.78 -19.27 -25.43
C ALA A 21 -5.96 -18.03 -24.56
N LEU A 22 -5.23 -17.98 -23.46
CA LEU A 22 -5.22 -16.82 -22.57
C LEU A 22 -4.80 -15.57 -23.34
N VAL A 23 -5.46 -14.44 -23.05
CA VAL A 23 -5.24 -13.18 -23.77
C VAL A 23 -4.31 -12.24 -23.02
N GLN A 24 -3.59 -11.40 -23.76
CA GLN A 24 -2.74 -10.37 -23.16
C GLN A 24 -3.54 -9.21 -22.57
N ARG A 25 -4.77 -8.98 -23.05
CA ARG A 25 -5.67 -7.94 -22.55
C ARG A 25 -7.10 -8.45 -22.47
N ALA A 26 -7.71 -8.27 -21.30
CA ALA A 26 -9.12 -8.53 -21.04
C ALA A 26 -9.80 -7.24 -20.56
N TYR A 27 -11.12 -7.17 -20.67
CA TYR A 27 -11.90 -5.97 -20.35
C TYR A 27 -13.03 -6.29 -19.38
N VAL A 28 -13.31 -5.35 -18.48
CA VAL A 28 -14.48 -5.39 -17.61
C VAL A 28 -15.35 -4.15 -17.79
N SER A 29 -16.66 -4.33 -17.63
CA SER A 29 -17.67 -3.28 -17.77
C SER A 29 -18.79 -3.52 -16.76
N ALA A 30 -19.08 -2.52 -15.92
CA ALA A 30 -20.21 -2.56 -15.01
C ALA A 30 -21.54 -2.39 -15.75
N LEU A 31 -21.54 -1.69 -16.89
CA LEU A 31 -22.75 -1.40 -17.67
C LEU A 31 -23.17 -2.56 -18.60
N THR A 32 -22.21 -3.15 -19.31
CA THR A 32 -22.46 -4.13 -20.39
C THR A 32 -21.81 -5.49 -20.15
N GLY A 33 -21.03 -5.63 -19.07
CA GLY A 33 -20.27 -6.85 -18.81
C GLY A 33 -21.12 -8.04 -18.38
N ASN A 34 -20.69 -9.23 -18.81
CA ASN A 34 -21.25 -10.52 -18.41
C ASN A 34 -20.10 -11.54 -18.30
N ASP A 35 -19.98 -12.24 -17.17
CA ASP A 35 -18.89 -13.21 -16.95
C ASP A 35 -19.01 -14.47 -17.83
N SER A 36 -20.15 -14.69 -18.49
CA SER A 36 -20.25 -15.68 -19.57
C SER A 36 -19.33 -15.34 -20.76
N ASN A 37 -18.91 -14.07 -20.90
CA ASN A 37 -17.94 -13.64 -21.90
C ASN A 37 -16.51 -14.10 -21.61
N THR A 38 -16.26 -14.81 -20.50
CA THR A 38 -15.03 -15.60 -20.35
C THR A 38 -14.88 -16.61 -21.49
N ALA A 39 -15.99 -17.14 -22.05
CA ALA A 39 -15.97 -17.98 -23.24
C ALA A 39 -15.43 -17.26 -24.50
N THR A 40 -15.36 -15.93 -24.49
CA THR A 40 -14.77 -15.12 -25.57
C THR A 40 -13.59 -14.29 -25.08
N ASN A 41 -12.96 -14.68 -23.97
CA ASN A 41 -11.80 -14.01 -23.37
C ASN A 41 -12.04 -12.55 -22.93
N CYS A 42 -13.26 -12.20 -22.55
CA CYS A 42 -13.62 -10.86 -22.07
C CYS A 42 -13.14 -9.74 -23.03
N GLN A 43 -13.41 -9.89 -24.32
CA GLN A 43 -13.04 -8.90 -25.35
C GLN A 43 -13.70 -7.54 -25.11
N ALA A 44 -13.18 -6.46 -25.70
CA ALA A 44 -13.74 -5.11 -25.53
C ALA A 44 -15.22 -5.00 -25.97
N THR A 45 -15.64 -5.79 -26.97
CA THR A 45 -17.02 -5.86 -27.46
C THR A 45 -17.90 -6.85 -26.68
N ALA A 46 -17.28 -7.67 -25.82
CA ALA A 46 -17.94 -8.65 -24.95
C ALA A 46 -17.19 -8.69 -23.60
N PRO A 47 -17.21 -7.61 -22.81
CA PRO A 47 -16.42 -7.52 -21.58
C PRO A 47 -16.98 -8.42 -20.48
N CYS A 48 -16.15 -8.81 -19.53
CA CYS A 48 -16.60 -9.50 -18.32
C CYS A 48 -17.22 -8.50 -17.33
N ARG A 49 -18.05 -9.00 -16.39
CA ARG A 49 -18.67 -8.13 -15.39
C ARG A 49 -17.71 -7.84 -14.24
N TRP A 50 -17.04 -8.88 -13.75
CA TRP A 50 -16.19 -8.79 -12.56
C TRP A 50 -14.72 -8.98 -12.91
N PHE A 51 -13.82 -8.38 -12.12
CA PHE A 51 -12.37 -8.61 -12.29
C PHE A 51 -12.01 -10.09 -12.19
N ALA A 52 -12.68 -10.85 -11.32
CA ALA A 52 -12.47 -12.29 -11.17
C ALA A 52 -12.66 -13.06 -12.49
N GLY A 53 -13.71 -12.74 -13.26
CA GLY A 53 -13.94 -13.32 -14.58
C GLY A 53 -12.77 -13.01 -15.54
N ALA A 54 -12.36 -11.75 -15.64
CA ALA A 54 -11.25 -11.35 -16.49
C ALA A 54 -9.89 -11.95 -16.08
N ILE A 55 -9.63 -12.14 -14.78
CA ILE A 55 -8.41 -12.80 -14.28
C ILE A 55 -8.31 -14.25 -14.76
N SER A 56 -9.45 -14.94 -14.91
CA SER A 56 -9.45 -16.35 -15.33
C SER A 56 -8.94 -16.53 -16.77
N VAL A 57 -9.14 -15.53 -17.64
CA VAL A 57 -8.81 -15.60 -19.08
C VAL A 57 -7.59 -14.79 -19.49
N VAL A 58 -7.09 -13.90 -18.63
CA VAL A 58 -5.88 -13.13 -18.90
C VAL A 58 -4.62 -13.97 -18.65
N SER A 59 -3.64 -13.83 -19.54
CA SER A 59 -2.29 -14.41 -19.42
C SER A 59 -1.52 -13.76 -18.26
N SER A 60 -0.57 -14.51 -17.69
CA SER A 60 0.45 -13.88 -16.82
C SER A 60 1.24 -12.83 -17.61
N GLY A 61 1.50 -11.70 -17.00
CA GLY A 61 2.02 -10.47 -17.62
C GLY A 61 0.95 -9.63 -18.34
N GLY A 62 -0.32 -10.04 -18.34
CA GLY A 62 -1.41 -9.37 -19.05
C GLY A 62 -2.03 -8.19 -18.31
N GLU A 63 -3.01 -7.56 -18.96
CA GLU A 63 -3.71 -6.36 -18.47
C GLU A 63 -5.23 -6.56 -18.47
N ILE A 64 -5.89 -6.09 -17.41
CA ILE A 64 -7.35 -6.01 -17.30
C ILE A 64 -7.74 -4.54 -17.24
N VAL A 65 -8.61 -4.11 -18.15
CA VAL A 65 -9.06 -2.71 -18.26
C VAL A 65 -10.51 -2.59 -17.81
N ALA A 66 -10.78 -1.75 -16.80
CA ALA A 66 -12.14 -1.32 -16.48
C ALA A 66 -12.56 -0.19 -17.43
N MET A 67 -13.59 -0.46 -18.24
CA MET A 67 -14.00 0.41 -19.36
C MET A 67 -14.99 1.49 -18.95
N ASP A 68 -15.74 1.30 -17.87
CA ASP A 68 -16.77 2.23 -17.42
C ASP A 68 -16.88 2.32 -15.89
N SER A 69 -17.54 3.37 -15.41
CA SER A 69 -17.67 3.62 -13.98
C SER A 69 -18.64 2.65 -13.33
N GLY A 70 -18.21 1.99 -12.25
CA GLY A 70 -19.07 1.09 -11.48
C GLY A 70 -18.31 0.28 -10.44
N ALA A 71 -19.01 -0.71 -9.87
CA ALA A 71 -18.45 -1.64 -8.89
C ALA A 71 -17.97 -2.93 -9.58
N TYR A 72 -16.76 -3.38 -9.22
CA TYR A 72 -16.05 -4.49 -9.86
C TYR A 72 -15.67 -5.65 -8.92
N GLY A 73 -16.13 -5.58 -7.66
CA GLY A 73 -16.00 -6.67 -6.69
C GLY A 73 -14.59 -6.82 -6.11
N THR A 74 -14.49 -7.52 -4.98
CA THR A 74 -13.21 -7.91 -4.39
C THR A 74 -12.53 -8.97 -5.25
N VAL A 75 -11.20 -9.08 -5.14
CA VAL A 75 -10.46 -9.97 -6.03
C VAL A 75 -9.20 -10.56 -5.40
N THR A 76 -8.91 -11.82 -5.75
CA THR A 76 -7.63 -12.46 -5.44
C THR A 76 -6.80 -12.55 -6.70
N ILE A 77 -5.58 -12.01 -6.66
CA ILE A 77 -4.64 -11.98 -7.78
C ILE A 77 -3.60 -13.09 -7.58
N THR A 78 -3.60 -14.07 -8.48
CA THR A 78 -2.77 -15.28 -8.39
C THR A 78 -1.70 -15.38 -9.47
N LYS A 79 -1.59 -14.39 -10.36
CA LYS A 79 -0.63 -14.34 -11.46
C LYS A 79 -0.22 -12.89 -11.72
N SER A 80 0.91 -12.66 -12.37
CA SER A 80 1.38 -11.30 -12.67
C SER A 80 0.40 -10.62 -13.63
N ILE A 81 -0.19 -9.49 -13.25
CA ILE A 81 -1.13 -8.74 -14.08
C ILE A 81 -1.14 -7.26 -13.72
N ALA A 82 -1.63 -6.44 -14.65
CA ALA A 82 -2.08 -5.10 -14.38
C ALA A 82 -3.63 -5.04 -14.32
N ILE A 83 -4.19 -4.39 -13.31
CA ILE A 83 -5.59 -3.99 -13.27
C ILE A 83 -5.64 -2.47 -13.34
N VAL A 84 -6.26 -1.94 -14.39
CA VAL A 84 -6.22 -0.51 -14.69
C VAL A 84 -7.61 0.02 -14.96
N SER A 85 -7.92 1.18 -14.39
CA SER A 85 -9.09 1.97 -14.79
C SER A 85 -8.76 2.80 -16.03
N ALA A 86 -9.69 2.88 -16.98
CA ALA A 86 -9.58 3.86 -18.06
C ALA A 86 -9.58 5.30 -17.48
N PRO A 87 -8.93 6.28 -18.14
CA PRO A 87 -8.95 7.65 -17.66
C PRO A 87 -10.37 8.19 -17.46
N GLY A 88 -10.64 8.77 -16.28
CA GLY A 88 -11.97 9.31 -15.92
C GLY A 88 -12.98 8.26 -15.46
N VAL A 89 -12.61 6.97 -15.45
CA VAL A 89 -13.48 5.89 -14.97
C VAL A 89 -13.31 5.67 -13.47
N TYR A 90 -14.44 5.59 -12.76
CA TYR A 90 -14.50 5.14 -11.38
C TYR A 90 -14.56 3.61 -11.33
N ALA A 91 -13.40 2.96 -11.16
CA ALA A 91 -13.33 1.51 -10.94
C ALA A 91 -13.39 1.21 -9.44
N GLY A 92 -14.61 1.01 -8.93
CA GLY A 92 -14.90 0.84 -7.51
C GLY A 92 -14.80 -0.60 -7.02
N ILE A 93 -14.20 -0.80 -5.84
CA ILE A 93 -14.24 -2.05 -5.08
C ILE A 93 -14.79 -1.72 -3.69
N THR A 94 -15.96 -2.27 -3.36
CA THR A 94 -16.59 -2.10 -2.04
C THR A 94 -16.36 -3.34 -1.20
N VAL A 95 -15.85 -3.16 0.03
CA VAL A 95 -15.44 -4.26 0.91
C VAL A 95 -16.24 -4.21 2.20
N PHE A 96 -17.15 -5.18 2.40
CA PHE A 96 -18.01 -5.25 3.59
C PHE A 96 -17.37 -6.01 4.76
N SER A 97 -16.44 -6.93 4.47
CA SER A 97 -15.65 -7.68 5.44
C SER A 97 -14.41 -8.25 4.77
N GLY A 98 -13.38 -8.58 5.55
CA GLY A 98 -12.13 -9.15 5.02
C GLY A 98 -11.35 -8.18 4.12
N ASP A 99 -10.56 -8.74 3.21
CA ASP A 99 -9.66 -7.97 2.35
C ASP A 99 -10.28 -7.65 0.98
N GLY A 100 -10.02 -6.45 0.46
CA GLY A 100 -10.51 -6.01 -0.85
C GLY A 100 -9.79 -6.64 -2.03
N ILE A 101 -8.45 -6.52 -2.05
CA ILE A 101 -7.57 -7.15 -3.04
C ILE A 101 -6.54 -8.00 -2.29
N ILE A 102 -6.49 -9.29 -2.62
CA ILE A 102 -5.56 -10.26 -2.00
C ILE A 102 -4.46 -10.62 -3.01
N ILE A 103 -3.20 -10.52 -2.57
CA ILE A 103 -2.01 -10.92 -3.32
C ILE A 103 -1.20 -11.85 -2.40
N ALA A 104 -1.44 -13.15 -2.53
CA ALA A 104 -0.84 -14.19 -1.67
C ALA A 104 0.00 -15.21 -2.44
N THR A 105 0.34 -14.91 -3.71
CA THR A 105 1.15 -15.80 -4.55
C THR A 105 2.58 -15.28 -4.63
N ALA A 106 3.56 -16.12 -4.34
CA ALA A 106 4.97 -15.73 -4.42
C ALA A 106 5.41 -15.50 -5.89
N GLY A 107 6.37 -14.61 -6.09
CA GLY A 107 7.02 -14.43 -7.39
C GLY A 107 6.22 -13.64 -8.44
N ILE A 108 5.00 -13.17 -8.14
CA ILE A 108 4.18 -12.41 -9.09
C ILE A 108 4.41 -10.90 -9.00
N ASP A 109 4.20 -10.22 -10.12
CA ASP A 109 4.31 -8.77 -10.25
C ASP A 109 2.94 -8.17 -10.55
N VAL A 110 2.45 -7.28 -9.69
CA VAL A 110 1.10 -6.71 -9.79
C VAL A 110 1.15 -5.20 -9.96
N VAL A 111 0.33 -4.69 -10.89
CA VAL A 111 0.11 -3.25 -11.07
C VAL A 111 -1.37 -2.94 -10.85
N LEU A 112 -1.66 -1.97 -9.98
CA LEU A 112 -3.00 -1.44 -9.74
C LEU A 112 -3.00 0.05 -10.08
N ARG A 113 -3.88 0.48 -11.00
CA ARG A 113 -3.93 1.88 -11.42
C ARG A 113 -5.34 2.43 -11.50
N GLY A 114 -5.58 3.59 -10.88
CA GLY A 114 -6.86 4.30 -11.00
C GLY A 114 -8.02 3.62 -10.27
N LEU A 115 -7.75 2.74 -9.30
CA LEU A 115 -8.78 2.02 -8.57
C LEU A 115 -9.23 2.80 -7.34
N THR A 116 -10.54 2.76 -7.05
CA THR A 116 -11.09 3.23 -5.77
C THR A 116 -11.55 2.04 -4.94
N ILE A 117 -10.95 1.85 -3.78
CA ILE A 117 -11.19 0.73 -2.89
C ILE A 117 -11.75 1.28 -1.58
N ASN A 118 -12.98 0.93 -1.23
CA ASN A 118 -13.68 1.50 -0.09
C ASN A 118 -14.18 0.42 0.88
N GLY A 119 -13.78 0.54 2.14
CA GLY A 119 -14.26 -0.28 3.25
C GLY A 119 -15.62 0.19 3.77
N LEU A 120 -16.49 -0.76 4.07
CA LEU A 120 -17.76 -0.62 4.80
C LEU A 120 -17.84 -1.69 5.91
N GLY A 121 -16.70 -1.95 6.56
CA GLY A 121 -16.50 -3.08 7.48
C GLY A 121 -15.35 -4.01 7.07
N GLY A 122 -14.73 -3.78 5.90
CA GLY A 122 -13.53 -4.49 5.46
C GLY A 122 -12.31 -4.25 6.35
N ASP A 123 -11.48 -5.28 6.47
CA ASP A 123 -10.26 -5.29 7.27
C ASP A 123 -9.15 -4.53 6.54
N ASN A 124 -8.75 -4.99 5.36
CA ASN A 124 -7.71 -4.35 4.55
C ASN A 124 -8.16 -4.01 3.13
N GLY A 125 -7.67 -2.89 2.59
CA GLY A 125 -7.97 -2.51 1.21
C GLY A 125 -7.22 -3.37 0.20
N VAL A 126 -5.90 -3.39 0.32
CA VAL A 126 -5.01 -4.29 -0.42
C VAL A 126 -4.14 -5.01 0.59
N HIS A 127 -4.14 -6.34 0.54
CA HIS A 127 -3.30 -7.19 1.37
C HIS A 127 -2.37 -8.05 0.50
N MET A 128 -1.08 -7.73 0.55
CA MET A 128 -0.02 -8.49 -0.10
C MET A 128 0.80 -9.24 0.94
N SER A 129 0.55 -10.53 1.09
CA SER A 129 1.30 -11.42 1.99
C SER A 129 2.42 -12.19 1.28
N ALA A 130 2.36 -12.26 -0.05
CA ALA A 130 3.43 -12.78 -0.89
C ALA A 130 3.40 -12.14 -2.28
N GLY A 131 4.57 -12.10 -2.93
CA GLY A 131 4.74 -11.63 -4.30
C GLY A 131 6.12 -11.02 -4.52
N ASN A 132 6.46 -10.72 -5.76
CA ASN A 132 7.73 -10.10 -6.12
C ASN A 132 7.63 -8.57 -6.12
N SER A 133 6.56 -8.01 -6.70
CA SER A 133 6.35 -6.57 -6.68
C SER A 133 4.87 -6.14 -6.72
N LEU A 134 4.61 -4.96 -6.17
CA LEU A 134 3.34 -4.26 -6.25
C LEU A 134 3.59 -2.79 -6.63
N THR A 135 3.01 -2.35 -7.74
CA THR A 135 2.93 -0.92 -8.09
C THR A 135 1.48 -0.46 -7.97
N MET A 136 1.25 0.52 -7.12
CA MET A 136 -0.02 1.24 -7.00
C MET A 136 0.16 2.67 -7.48
N GLN A 137 -0.69 3.09 -8.41
CA GLN A 137 -0.61 4.42 -9.00
C GLN A 137 -2.00 5.04 -9.12
N ASN A 138 -2.16 6.28 -8.66
CA ASN A 138 -3.43 7.01 -8.76
C ASN A 138 -4.62 6.22 -8.17
N CYS A 139 -4.39 5.48 -7.08
CA CYS A 139 -5.44 4.73 -6.39
C CYS A 139 -5.97 5.52 -5.18
N ALA A 140 -7.20 5.23 -4.78
CA ALA A 140 -7.79 5.70 -3.53
C ALA A 140 -8.18 4.50 -2.67
N ILE A 141 -7.72 4.43 -1.43
CA ILE A 141 -8.06 3.38 -0.46
C ILE A 141 -8.62 4.03 0.80
N THR A 142 -9.89 3.80 1.09
CA THR A 142 -10.59 4.53 2.16
C THR A 142 -11.42 3.66 3.08
N ASN A 143 -11.52 4.08 4.35
CA ASN A 143 -12.50 3.58 5.33
C ASN A 143 -12.34 2.10 5.76
N PHE A 144 -11.10 1.59 5.79
CA PHE A 144 -10.80 0.25 6.29
C PHE A 144 -10.62 0.20 7.81
N THR A 145 -11.15 -0.83 8.46
CA THR A 145 -11.08 -0.98 9.92
C THR A 145 -9.67 -1.23 10.42
N THR A 146 -8.82 -1.87 9.60
CA THR A 146 -7.41 -2.14 9.94
C THR A 146 -6.46 -1.33 9.06
N THR A 147 -6.15 -1.72 7.83
CA THR A 147 -5.10 -1.05 7.02
C THR A 147 -5.56 -0.80 5.59
N GLY A 148 -5.29 0.39 5.05
CA GLY A 148 -5.53 0.65 3.62
C GLY A 148 -4.68 -0.27 2.73
N LEU A 149 -3.36 -0.11 2.80
CA LEU A 149 -2.39 -0.98 2.11
C LEU A 149 -1.54 -1.75 3.11
N TYR A 150 -1.75 -3.06 3.22
CA TYR A 150 -0.94 -3.94 4.06
C TYR A 150 -0.05 -4.84 3.21
N VAL A 151 1.27 -4.71 3.39
CA VAL A 151 2.26 -5.57 2.73
C VAL A 151 3.13 -6.23 3.78
N SER A 152 3.18 -7.55 3.76
CA SER A 152 4.06 -8.34 4.61
C SER A 152 5.01 -9.20 3.77
N GLY A 153 6.23 -9.35 4.25
CA GLY A 153 7.27 -10.13 3.58
C GLY A 153 8.11 -9.33 2.58
N SER A 154 9.21 -9.92 2.17
CA SER A 154 10.16 -9.31 1.23
C SER A 154 9.53 -9.13 -0.16
N SER A 155 9.39 -7.88 -0.59
CA SER A 155 8.83 -7.50 -1.89
C SER A 155 9.34 -6.12 -2.31
N ARG A 156 9.10 -5.73 -3.57
CA ARG A 156 9.32 -4.35 -4.06
C ARG A 156 7.98 -3.64 -4.20
N VAL A 157 7.80 -2.52 -3.50
CA VAL A 157 6.54 -1.78 -3.52
C VAL A 157 6.75 -0.35 -4.03
N ARG A 158 5.88 0.10 -4.92
CA ARG A 158 5.80 1.49 -5.37
C ARG A 158 4.39 2.00 -5.11
N LEU A 159 4.26 3.06 -4.33
CA LEU A 159 2.99 3.73 -4.05
C LEU A 159 3.09 5.17 -4.55
N LEU A 160 2.40 5.46 -5.64
CA LEU A 160 2.56 6.69 -6.41
C LEU A 160 1.23 7.43 -6.50
N ASP A 161 1.25 8.72 -6.19
CA ASP A 161 0.13 9.66 -6.40
C ASP A 161 -1.22 9.12 -5.90
N SER A 162 -1.20 8.45 -4.75
CA SER A 162 -2.35 7.70 -4.22
C SER A 162 -2.85 8.30 -2.90
N LEU A 163 -4.15 8.12 -2.62
CA LEU A 163 -4.81 8.57 -1.41
C LEU A 163 -5.14 7.37 -0.51
N LEU A 164 -4.70 7.42 0.74
CA LEU A 164 -5.04 6.44 1.77
C LEU A 164 -5.64 7.19 2.96
N ARG A 165 -6.97 7.12 3.12
CA ARG A 165 -7.69 7.97 4.07
C ARG A 165 -8.72 7.25 4.94
N GLY A 166 -8.83 7.62 6.21
CA GLY A 166 -9.89 7.12 7.08
C GLY A 166 -9.75 5.64 7.42
N ASN A 167 -8.55 5.08 7.27
CA ASN A 167 -8.27 3.69 7.62
C ASN A 167 -7.76 3.59 9.07
N GLY A 168 -7.60 2.40 9.62
CA GLY A 168 -6.82 2.24 10.86
C GLY A 168 -5.37 2.72 10.68
N ASN A 169 -4.63 2.06 9.80
CA ASN A 169 -3.36 2.52 9.25
C ASN A 169 -3.57 2.90 7.78
N GLY A 170 -2.97 3.98 7.30
CA GLY A 170 -2.98 4.28 5.87
C GLY A 170 -2.25 3.20 5.07
N ALA A 171 -0.95 3.04 5.32
CA ALA A 171 -0.15 1.92 4.80
C ALA A 171 0.72 1.28 5.89
N TYR A 172 0.88 -0.04 5.84
CA TYR A 172 1.76 -0.80 6.72
C TYR A 172 2.62 -1.78 5.93
N PHE A 173 3.94 -1.58 6.02
CA PHE A 173 4.97 -2.39 5.37
C PHE A 173 5.77 -3.14 6.44
N LEU A 174 5.69 -4.47 6.44
CA LEU A 174 6.23 -5.32 7.49
C LEU A 174 7.09 -6.46 6.92
N HIS A 175 8.14 -6.85 7.65
CA HIS A 175 8.94 -8.05 7.37
C HIS A 175 9.72 -8.06 6.03
N GLY A 176 10.39 -6.96 5.70
CA GLY A 176 11.40 -6.93 4.63
C GLY A 176 11.08 -6.23 3.31
N PRO A 177 9.94 -5.55 3.08
CA PRO A 177 9.71 -4.90 1.80
C PRO A 177 10.66 -3.72 1.59
N ARG A 178 10.98 -3.46 0.30
CA ARG A 178 11.62 -2.25 -0.17
C ARG A 178 10.57 -1.37 -0.84
N VAL A 179 10.31 -0.22 -0.26
CA VAL A 179 9.16 0.61 -0.56
C VAL A 179 9.60 1.98 -1.04
N LEU A 180 9.03 2.43 -2.16
CA LEU A 180 9.07 3.82 -2.60
C LEU A 180 7.67 4.41 -2.53
N VAL A 181 7.52 5.51 -1.82
CA VAL A 181 6.30 6.31 -1.75
C VAL A 181 6.58 7.70 -2.31
N SER A 182 5.76 8.13 -3.27
CA SER A 182 5.93 9.42 -3.93
C SER A 182 4.58 10.06 -4.23
N GLY A 183 4.41 11.35 -3.95
CA GLY A 183 3.18 12.08 -4.28
C GLY A 183 1.92 11.59 -3.53
N SER A 184 2.06 10.73 -2.52
CA SER A 184 0.94 10.07 -1.87
C SER A 184 0.49 10.79 -0.60
N ARG A 185 -0.78 10.58 -0.22
CA ARG A 185 -1.43 11.27 0.90
C ARG A 185 -2.04 10.26 1.87
N PHE A 186 -1.65 10.35 3.14
CA PHE A 186 -2.10 9.50 4.24
C PHE A 186 -2.90 10.35 5.24
N LEU A 187 -4.21 10.41 5.03
CA LEU A 187 -5.06 11.42 5.67
C LEU A 187 -6.03 10.80 6.65
N ASP A 188 -6.24 11.43 7.81
CA ASP A 188 -7.32 11.11 8.73
C ASP A 188 -7.41 9.60 9.08
N ASN A 189 -6.29 8.87 9.07
CA ASN A 189 -6.27 7.47 9.49
C ASN A 189 -6.28 7.45 11.02
N THR A 190 -7.04 6.54 11.62
CA THR A 190 -7.28 6.60 13.07
C THR A 190 -5.99 6.36 13.85
N TYR A 191 -5.05 5.58 13.34
CA TYR A 191 -3.79 5.24 14.02
C TYR A 191 -2.56 5.89 13.38
N ILE A 192 -2.02 5.31 12.31
CA ILE A 192 -0.77 5.76 11.67
C ILE A 192 -1.02 6.07 10.19
N GLY A 193 -0.42 7.15 9.70
CA GLY A 193 -0.46 7.46 8.26
C GLY A 193 0.28 6.39 7.44
N LEU A 194 1.59 6.28 7.65
CA LEU A 194 2.44 5.26 7.01
C LEU A 194 3.39 4.63 8.04
N ARG A 195 3.35 3.30 8.13
CA ARG A 195 4.18 2.49 9.02
C ARG A 195 5.17 1.60 8.25
N GLY A 196 6.45 1.70 8.60
CA GLY A 196 7.49 0.71 8.27
C GLY A 196 7.86 -0.09 9.52
N GLY A 197 7.81 -1.41 9.43
CA GLY A 197 8.06 -2.34 10.54
C GLY A 197 9.00 -3.48 10.15
N ALA A 198 9.83 -3.96 11.07
CA ALA A 198 10.63 -5.16 10.89
C ALA A 198 10.77 -5.94 12.19
N SER A 199 10.72 -7.27 12.11
CA SER A 199 10.90 -8.19 13.22
C SER A 199 11.61 -9.44 12.70
N GLY A 200 12.47 -10.04 13.53
CA GLY A 200 13.22 -11.25 13.21
C GLY A 200 14.61 -11.01 12.62
N ALA A 201 15.55 -11.90 12.95
CA ALA A 201 16.95 -11.79 12.57
C ALA A 201 17.13 -11.74 11.04
N GLY A 202 17.90 -10.77 10.56
CA GLY A 202 18.19 -10.60 9.12
C GLY A 202 17.07 -9.93 8.32
N VAL A 203 15.93 -9.62 8.95
CA VAL A 203 14.80 -8.95 8.29
C VAL A 203 15.05 -7.45 8.25
N VAL A 204 15.05 -6.88 7.04
CA VAL A 204 15.27 -5.44 6.85
C VAL A 204 14.19 -4.80 6.00
N THR A 205 13.33 -3.99 6.62
CA THR A 205 12.34 -3.17 5.91
C THR A 205 12.96 -1.83 5.53
N ARG A 206 12.78 -1.41 4.28
CA ARG A 206 13.29 -0.13 3.76
C ARG A 206 12.17 0.68 3.16
N VAL A 207 11.99 1.90 3.63
CA VAL A 207 10.96 2.82 3.15
C VAL A 207 11.60 4.12 2.75
N GLU A 208 11.35 4.55 1.52
CA GLU A 208 11.70 5.87 1.00
C GLU A 208 10.40 6.62 0.69
N VAL A 209 10.26 7.82 1.27
CA VAL A 209 9.08 8.67 1.12
C VAL A 209 9.52 10.03 0.62
N ASN A 210 8.92 10.48 -0.49
CA ASN A 210 9.16 11.82 -1.02
C ASN A 210 7.87 12.52 -1.48
N ARG A 211 7.85 13.86 -1.39
CA ARG A 211 6.72 14.68 -1.90
C ARG A 211 5.36 14.17 -1.42
N SER A 212 5.28 13.71 -0.17
CA SER A 212 4.11 13.04 0.37
C SER A 212 3.62 13.74 1.62
N GLU A 213 2.37 13.48 2.00
CA GLU A 213 1.69 14.13 3.11
C GLU A 213 1.13 13.06 4.06
N ALA A 214 1.41 13.18 5.35
CA ALA A 214 0.67 12.48 6.40
C ALA A 214 0.02 13.51 7.31
N SER A 215 -1.31 13.54 7.34
CA SER A 215 -2.05 14.53 8.13
C SER A 215 -3.30 13.98 8.79
N GLY A 216 -3.60 14.47 10.00
CA GLY A 216 -4.82 14.09 10.71
C GLY A 216 -4.79 12.68 11.29
N ASN A 217 -3.62 12.05 11.43
CA ASN A 217 -3.52 10.70 11.99
C ASN A 217 -3.40 10.78 13.52
N THR A 218 -4.50 10.56 14.25
CA THR A 218 -4.70 11.13 15.60
C THR A 218 -4.30 10.25 16.78
N LEU A 219 -4.22 8.93 16.64
CA LEU A 219 -3.84 8.07 17.78
C LEU A 219 -2.32 7.80 17.84
N ASN A 220 -1.57 8.09 16.78
CA ASN A 220 -0.10 7.92 16.74
C ASN A 220 0.53 8.84 15.68
N ALA A 221 1.45 8.34 14.86
CA ALA A 221 2.28 9.18 14.00
C ALA A 221 1.77 9.34 12.57
N GLY A 222 2.16 10.44 11.92
CA GLY A 222 2.06 10.58 10.48
C GLY A 222 2.94 9.55 9.76
N PHE A 223 4.23 9.52 10.12
CA PHE A 223 5.19 8.53 9.63
C PHE A 223 5.83 7.77 10.80
N TYR A 224 5.84 6.44 10.72
CA TYR A 224 6.26 5.59 11.82
C TYR A 224 7.31 4.57 11.35
N ALA A 225 8.51 4.64 11.93
CA ALA A 225 9.58 3.67 11.73
C ALA A 225 9.74 2.83 13.01
N ASN A 226 9.42 1.54 12.93
CA ASN A 226 9.53 0.65 14.08
C ASN A 226 10.33 -0.61 13.75
N ALA A 227 11.11 -1.05 14.72
CA ALA A 227 11.86 -2.30 14.63
C ALA A 227 11.72 -3.06 15.95
N ASP A 228 11.22 -4.27 15.86
CA ASP A 228 11.12 -5.20 16.97
C ASP A 228 12.36 -6.11 17.00
N THR A 229 12.41 -7.03 17.97
CA THR A 229 13.57 -7.89 18.22
C THR A 229 14.15 -8.52 16.95
N GLY A 230 15.44 -8.27 16.71
CA GLY A 230 16.19 -8.81 15.57
C GLY A 230 15.92 -8.14 14.22
N GLY A 231 14.87 -7.34 14.11
CA GLY A 231 14.50 -6.62 12.88
C GLY A 231 15.26 -5.31 12.73
N ARG A 232 15.36 -4.85 11.48
CA ARG A 232 15.89 -3.52 11.14
C ARG A 232 14.95 -2.76 10.22
N THR A 233 14.65 -1.52 10.56
CA THR A 233 13.84 -0.63 9.72
C THR A 233 14.67 0.59 9.32
N GLU A 234 14.76 0.87 8.03
CA GLU A 234 15.35 2.10 7.49
C GLU A 234 14.26 2.92 6.81
N PHE A 235 14.02 4.12 7.32
CA PHE A 235 12.95 5.00 6.87
C PHE A 235 13.56 6.35 6.46
N ASN A 236 13.45 6.72 5.19
CA ASN A 236 13.96 7.99 4.68
C ASN A 236 12.78 8.85 4.23
N LEU A 237 12.60 10.01 4.85
CA LEU A 237 11.56 10.98 4.55
C LEU A 237 12.22 12.26 4.02
N LYS A 238 11.81 12.71 2.83
CA LYS A 238 12.32 13.94 2.23
C LYS A 238 11.25 14.74 1.51
N ASP A 239 11.38 16.06 1.46
CA ASP A 239 10.46 16.97 0.76
C ASP A 239 8.98 16.67 1.06
N SER A 240 8.64 16.41 2.32
CA SER A 240 7.32 15.87 2.71
C SER A 240 6.72 16.68 3.86
N ASN A 241 5.44 16.43 4.14
CA ASN A 241 4.69 17.09 5.21
C ASN A 241 4.16 16.07 6.22
N ALA A 242 4.40 16.30 7.51
CA ALA A 242 3.81 15.54 8.61
C ALA A 242 3.12 16.53 9.55
N SER A 243 1.80 16.69 9.39
CA SER A 243 1.06 17.74 10.09
C SER A 243 -0.20 17.27 10.80
N ARG A 244 -0.54 17.86 11.94
CA ARG A 244 -1.82 17.57 12.64
C ARG A 244 -2.01 16.08 12.98
N ASN A 245 -0.93 15.37 13.25
CA ASN A 245 -0.96 14.00 13.76
C ASN A 245 -0.74 14.01 15.28
N ALA A 246 -0.76 12.85 15.96
CA ALA A 246 -0.28 12.82 17.34
C ALA A 246 1.23 13.09 17.38
N HIS A 247 2.01 12.29 16.64
CA HIS A 247 3.42 12.56 16.37
C HIS A 247 3.63 12.85 14.87
N GLY A 248 4.53 13.75 14.51
CA GLY A 248 4.85 13.99 13.10
C GLY A 248 5.56 12.78 12.50
N VAL A 249 6.77 12.52 12.99
CA VAL A 249 7.56 11.33 12.66
C VAL A 249 8.03 10.67 13.96
N GLU A 250 7.75 9.39 14.11
CA GLU A 250 8.25 8.59 15.24
C GLU A 250 9.20 7.49 14.76
N THR A 251 10.32 7.36 15.45
CA THR A 251 11.23 6.21 15.34
C THR A 251 11.23 5.47 16.67
N ASN A 252 10.77 4.22 16.68
CA ASN A 252 10.59 3.44 17.91
C ASN A 252 11.27 2.07 17.86
N SER A 253 12.11 1.76 18.85
CA SER A 253 12.68 0.42 19.02
C SER A 253 13.35 0.21 20.38
N ASP A 254 12.99 -0.86 21.10
CA ASP A 254 13.67 -1.27 22.35
C ASP A 254 14.79 -2.30 22.12
N THR A 255 14.63 -3.22 21.17
CA THR A 255 15.56 -4.34 20.93
C THR A 255 15.94 -4.54 19.46
N GLY A 256 15.18 -3.95 18.54
CA GLY A 256 15.49 -3.92 17.11
C GLY A 256 16.42 -2.77 16.75
N ALA A 257 16.56 -2.50 15.44
CA ALA A 257 17.27 -1.34 14.94
C ALA A 257 16.36 -0.49 14.04
N ALA A 258 15.73 0.55 14.60
CA ALA A 258 14.91 1.49 13.84
C ALA A 258 15.72 2.74 13.51
N LEU A 259 15.76 3.12 12.23
CA LEU A 259 16.47 4.29 11.76
C LEU A 259 15.55 5.13 10.88
N ALA A 260 15.25 6.37 11.30
CA ALA A 260 14.65 7.37 10.43
C ALA A 260 15.63 8.48 10.06
N ARG A 261 15.59 8.90 8.80
CA ARG A 261 16.25 10.12 8.31
C ARG A 261 15.17 11.05 7.76
N VAL A 262 15.07 12.24 8.32
CA VAL A 262 14.06 13.23 7.95
C VAL A 262 14.75 14.48 7.45
N SER A 263 14.44 14.88 6.21
CA SER A 263 15.07 16.05 5.59
C SER A 263 14.12 16.91 4.79
N ASN A 264 14.41 18.22 4.69
CA ASN A 264 13.68 19.17 3.84
C ASN A 264 12.15 19.08 3.99
N SER A 265 11.66 18.79 5.19
CA SER A 265 10.26 18.48 5.44
C SER A 265 9.64 19.48 6.41
N LEU A 266 8.32 19.65 6.28
CA LEU A 266 7.50 20.41 7.22
C LEU A 266 6.91 19.45 8.25
N ILE A 267 7.16 19.71 9.52
CA ILE A 267 6.67 18.91 10.65
C ILE A 267 5.92 19.85 11.58
N SER A 268 4.58 19.87 11.49
CA SER A 268 3.83 20.95 12.13
C SER A 268 2.46 20.63 12.71
N GLY A 269 2.09 21.33 13.79
CA GLY A 269 0.75 21.19 14.37
C GLY A 269 0.48 19.80 14.95
N ASN A 270 1.50 18.99 15.23
CA ASN A 270 1.30 17.66 15.81
C ASN A 270 1.04 17.80 17.31
N THR A 271 0.01 17.11 17.81
CA THR A 271 -0.54 17.38 19.15
C THR A 271 0.40 16.93 20.28
N SER A 272 1.23 15.93 20.04
CA SER A 272 2.31 15.49 20.93
C SER A 272 3.66 15.99 20.42
N ASP A 273 4.30 15.29 19.50
CA ASP A 273 5.71 15.57 19.15
C ASP A 273 5.90 15.74 17.65
N GLY A 274 6.82 16.61 17.24
CA GLY A 274 7.19 16.80 15.85
C GLY A 274 8.03 15.61 15.36
N LEU A 275 9.28 15.57 15.80
CA LEU A 275 10.22 14.48 15.52
C LEU A 275 10.52 13.75 16.83
N TYR A 276 10.23 12.45 16.87
CA TYR A 276 10.30 11.66 18.09
C TYR A 276 11.17 10.40 17.91
N ALA A 277 12.19 10.25 18.74
CA ALA A 277 13.00 9.04 18.86
C ALA A 277 12.79 8.38 20.22
N HIS A 278 12.32 7.12 20.24
CA HIS A 278 12.01 6.36 21.45
C HIS A 278 12.63 4.96 21.44
N GLY A 279 13.26 4.59 22.56
CA GLY A 279 13.80 3.26 22.80
C GLY A 279 15.26 3.11 22.37
N SER A 280 16.00 2.25 23.06
CA SER A 280 17.47 2.13 22.94
C SER A 280 17.96 1.65 21.57
N GLY A 281 17.10 1.01 20.78
CA GLY A 281 17.36 0.58 19.40
C GLY A 281 17.00 1.63 18.34
N ALA A 282 16.39 2.75 18.73
CA ALA A 282 15.94 3.78 17.81
C ALA A 282 17.02 4.83 17.53
N LYS A 283 17.10 5.24 16.27
CA LYS A 283 17.92 6.36 15.81
C LYS A 283 17.15 7.26 14.86
N LEU A 284 17.06 8.55 15.18
CA LEU A 284 16.49 9.57 14.30
C LEU A 284 17.56 10.59 13.91
N VAL A 285 17.67 10.87 12.61
CA VAL A 285 18.54 11.92 12.06
C VAL A 285 17.68 12.98 11.39
N ALA A 286 17.77 14.24 11.83
CA ALA A 286 17.01 15.35 11.30
C ALA A 286 17.93 16.39 10.63
N ALA A 287 17.60 16.80 9.40
CA ALA A 287 18.34 17.82 8.66
C ALA A 287 17.43 18.78 7.88
N ALA A 288 17.70 20.09 7.92
CA ALA A 288 17.02 21.10 7.10
C ALA A 288 15.47 21.05 7.16
N ASN A 289 14.89 20.66 8.29
CA ASN A 289 13.43 20.62 8.46
C ASN A 289 12.90 21.90 9.08
N ARG A 290 11.62 22.22 8.82
CA ARG A 290 10.86 23.19 9.62
C ARG A 290 9.98 22.42 10.60
N VAL A 291 10.28 22.54 11.89
CA VAL A 291 9.58 21.87 12.99
C VAL A 291 8.90 22.92 13.85
N THR A 292 7.58 23.08 13.69
CA THR A 292 6.83 24.23 14.23
C THR A 292 5.47 23.85 14.77
N ASP A 293 4.97 24.56 15.79
CA ASP A 293 3.60 24.38 16.30
C ASP A 293 3.29 22.97 16.83
N ASN A 294 4.29 22.22 17.30
CA ASN A 294 4.10 20.91 17.93
C ASN A 294 4.05 21.04 19.47
N GLY A 295 3.63 19.98 20.17
CA GLY A 295 3.83 19.90 21.62
C GLY A 295 5.33 19.94 21.96
N VAL A 296 6.09 18.90 21.62
CA VAL A 296 7.57 18.95 21.59
C VAL A 296 8.07 18.99 20.15
N GLY A 297 9.00 19.87 19.82
CA GLY A 297 9.62 19.94 18.49
C GLY A 297 10.46 18.69 18.21
N LEU A 298 11.59 18.57 18.91
CA LEU A 298 12.48 17.39 18.86
C LEU A 298 12.48 16.68 20.22
N LEU A 299 12.04 15.42 20.25
CA LEU A 299 12.01 14.61 21.46
C LEU A 299 12.90 13.36 21.31
N GLN A 300 13.79 13.18 22.29
CA GLN A 300 14.53 11.95 22.52
C GLN A 300 14.12 11.35 23.88
N SER A 301 13.82 10.05 23.91
CA SER A 301 13.48 9.35 25.14
C SER A 301 13.98 7.90 25.15
N SER A 302 13.92 7.24 26.32
CA SER A 302 14.22 5.81 26.49
C SER A 302 15.56 5.37 25.89
N SER A 303 16.60 6.21 26.05
CA SER A 303 17.96 5.98 25.54
C SER A 303 18.09 5.90 24.00
N ALA A 304 17.10 6.38 23.25
CA ALA A 304 17.21 6.52 21.80
C ALA A 304 18.34 7.47 21.39
N THR A 305 18.85 7.32 20.17
CA THR A 305 19.80 8.25 19.57
C THR A 305 19.08 9.27 18.70
N PHE A 306 19.14 10.56 19.05
CA PHE A 306 18.68 11.64 18.18
C PHE A 306 19.87 12.48 17.73
N GLN A 307 20.05 12.60 16.41
CA GLN A 307 21.06 13.45 15.79
C GLN A 307 20.43 14.55 14.92
N SER A 308 20.96 15.77 15.02
CA SER A 308 20.56 16.93 14.21
C SER A 308 21.79 17.54 13.54
N THR A 309 21.69 17.89 12.26
CA THR A 309 22.77 18.58 11.49
C THR A 309 22.91 20.07 11.84
N GLY A 310 22.06 20.61 12.71
CA GLY A 310 22.13 22.00 13.18
C GLY A 310 21.46 23.03 12.26
N ASP A 311 20.88 22.61 11.13
CA ASP A 311 20.21 23.44 10.12
C ASP A 311 18.67 23.30 10.14
N ASN A 312 18.11 22.63 11.14
CA ASN A 312 16.66 22.56 11.35
C ASN A 312 16.13 23.88 11.94
N THR A 313 15.04 24.40 11.39
CA THR A 313 14.29 25.52 11.99
C THR A 313 13.27 24.97 12.98
N VAL A 314 13.59 25.05 14.29
CA VAL A 314 12.74 24.54 15.38
C VAL A 314 12.20 25.72 16.19
N THR A 315 10.96 26.12 15.94
CA THR A 315 10.33 27.33 16.53
C THR A 315 8.88 27.06 16.90
N ASP A 316 8.29 27.89 17.75
CA ASP A 316 6.83 27.90 17.99
C ASP A 316 6.22 26.58 18.52
N ASN A 317 7.05 25.65 18.99
CA ASN A 317 6.59 24.46 19.70
C ASN A 317 6.33 24.79 21.17
N THR A 318 5.45 24.05 21.85
CA THR A 318 5.27 24.19 23.32
C THR A 318 6.60 23.97 24.05
N THR A 319 7.41 23.03 23.56
CA THR A 319 8.81 22.84 23.95
C THR A 319 9.62 22.52 22.69
N ASN A 320 10.68 23.29 22.39
CA ASN A 320 11.44 23.03 21.16
C ASN A 320 12.27 21.74 21.23
N PHE A 321 12.85 21.43 22.38
CA PHE A 321 13.74 20.28 22.55
C PHE A 321 13.50 19.61 23.90
N SER A 322 13.49 18.28 23.92
CA SER A 322 13.48 17.47 25.14
C SER A 322 14.33 16.20 24.95
N GLY A 323 15.09 15.83 25.97
CA GLY A 323 16.10 14.78 25.90
C GLY A 323 17.44 15.23 25.30
N THR A 324 18.28 14.26 24.92
CA THR A 324 19.62 14.52 24.37
C THR A 324 19.58 14.55 22.84
N ILE A 325 19.74 15.74 22.26
CA ILE A 325 19.85 15.93 20.81
C ILE A 325 21.31 16.21 20.45
N ALA A 326 21.97 15.21 19.86
CA ALA A 326 23.38 15.32 19.50
C ALA A 326 23.57 16.07 18.17
N SER A 327 24.60 16.91 18.09
CA SER A 327 25.03 17.49 16.81
C SER A 327 25.65 16.40 15.95
N LEU A 328 25.24 16.31 14.69
CA LEU A 328 25.91 15.53 13.66
C LEU A 328 26.88 16.45 12.93
N ALA A 329 28.19 16.25 13.14
CA ALA A 329 29.21 17.04 12.45
C ALA A 329 29.10 16.80 10.93
N ASN A 330 28.98 17.89 10.16
CA ASN A 330 29.22 17.85 8.71
C ASN A 330 30.72 17.60 8.53
N MET A 331 31.10 16.41 8.04
CA MET A 331 32.45 16.17 7.55
C MET A 331 32.63 16.81 6.18
#